data_AF-A0A370AUI7-F1
#
_entry.id   AF-A0A370AUI7-F1
#
_cell.length_a   1.000
_cell.length_b   1.000
_cell.length_c   1.000
_cell.angle_alpha   90.00
_cell.angle_beta   90.00
_cell.angle_gamma   90.00
#
_symmetry.space_group_name_H-M   'P 1'
#
loop_
_entity.id
_entity.type
_entity.pdbx_description
1 polymer ?
#
loop_
_entity_poly.entity_id
_entity_poly.type
_entity_poly.pdbx_seq_one_letter_code
_entity_poly.pdbx_strand_id
1 'polypeptide(L)'
;MLPGFLMRRLYMAYEILWRVHAILMSTSFISMLCAVVISIVWKKRKWRYKVHRRLGLYAGISGVTALITAVVMVQINSGYHLTSRHALGGAFTATLLIATPLIALGIKTSKKKKLLKRVHKVSGYLTLLFMTVSIFFGLLFVGLINIPEKKKSSDIAEPKMSSLTEQTVNTVTVSGITFTWEIIGDYMEATLEAETEGWIAIGLNPEQMMQGADFIIGYVKDDEVFIQDDYGSWLTSHVSDDSMGGSDDIEILGGEEKKKRTTIRFRKALTSADEFDHNIVRGETISVLFALGTKDDFTSMHKGRGKIDITF
;
A
#
# COMPACT_ATOMS: atom_id res chain seq x y z
N MET A 1 5.85 -23.29 -7.85
CA MET A 1 4.70 -23.02 -6.97
C MET A 1 5.05 -23.46 -5.56
N LEU A 2 5.01 -22.55 -4.59
CA LEU A 2 5.15 -22.90 -3.17
C LEU A 2 3.81 -23.47 -2.70
N PRO A 3 3.77 -24.52 -1.87
CA PRO A 3 2.50 -25.10 -1.41
C PRO A 3 1.71 -24.09 -0.57
N GLY A 4 0.39 -24.00 -0.76
CA GLY A 4 -0.49 -23.01 -0.10
C GLY A 4 -0.37 -22.93 1.43
N PHE A 5 0.01 -24.02 2.10
CA PHE A 5 0.35 -24.01 3.52
C PHE A 5 1.52 -23.07 3.89
N LEU A 6 2.53 -22.96 3.02
CA LEU A 6 3.67 -22.07 3.24
C LEU A 6 3.27 -20.60 3.07
N MET A 7 2.40 -20.30 2.12
CA MET A 7 1.95 -18.94 1.84
C MET A 7 0.96 -18.42 2.88
N ARG A 8 0.03 -19.23 3.38
CA ARG A 8 -0.79 -18.87 4.55
C ARG A 8 0.06 -18.55 5.78
N ARG A 9 1.20 -19.23 5.95
CA ARG A 9 2.20 -18.87 6.98
C ARG A 9 2.90 -17.55 6.68
N LEU A 10 3.18 -17.22 5.42
CA LEU A 10 3.76 -15.94 5.02
C LEU A 10 2.80 -14.78 5.27
N TYR A 11 1.51 -14.93 4.95
CA TYR A 11 0.47 -13.95 5.26
C TYR A 11 0.34 -13.72 6.78
N MET A 12 0.21 -14.79 7.55
CA MET A 12 0.18 -14.70 9.02
C MET A 12 1.46 -14.07 9.59
N ALA A 13 2.63 -14.36 8.98
CA ALA A 13 3.88 -13.73 9.37
C ALA A 13 3.89 -12.23 9.05
N TYR A 14 3.39 -11.81 7.89
CA TYR A 14 3.23 -10.40 7.54
C TYR A 14 2.33 -9.66 8.53
N GLU A 15 1.18 -10.24 8.86
CA GLU A 15 0.24 -9.70 9.84
C GLU A 15 0.87 -9.47 11.22
N ILE A 16 1.74 -10.38 11.64
CA ILE A 16 2.49 -10.24 12.90
C ILE A 16 3.59 -9.18 12.74
N LEU A 17 4.34 -9.20 11.64
CA LEU A 17 5.50 -8.34 11.41
C LEU A 17 5.12 -6.87 11.35
N TRP A 18 4.00 -6.50 10.72
CA TRP A 18 3.60 -5.09 10.65
C TRP A 18 3.22 -4.55 12.03
N ARG A 19 2.54 -5.35 12.87
CA ARG A 19 2.18 -4.99 14.25
C ARG A 19 3.44 -4.83 15.10
N VAL A 20 4.38 -5.76 14.97
CA VAL A 20 5.68 -5.69 15.65
C VAL A 20 6.46 -4.44 15.20
N HIS A 21 6.50 -4.15 13.90
CA HIS A 21 7.12 -2.94 13.37
C HIS A 21 6.49 -1.67 13.97
N ALA A 22 5.16 -1.57 13.96
CA ALA A 22 4.43 -0.42 14.50
C ALA A 22 4.68 -0.21 16.01
N ILE A 23 4.69 -1.29 16.80
CA ILE A 23 4.97 -1.23 18.25
C ILE A 23 6.42 -0.80 18.51
N LEU A 24 7.39 -1.38 17.79
CA LEU A 24 8.80 -1.02 17.95
C LEU A 24 9.06 0.44 17.55
N MET A 25 8.47 0.91 16.44
CA MET A 25 8.56 2.32 16.03
C MET A 25 7.93 3.26 17.06
N SER A 26 6.75 2.91 17.60
CA SER A 26 6.04 3.72 18.60
C SER A 26 6.82 3.83 19.90
N THR A 27 7.34 2.70 20.41
CA THR A 27 8.16 2.69 21.64
C THR A 27 9.49 3.43 21.45
N SER A 28 10.11 3.31 20.27
CA SER A 28 11.29 4.09 19.90
C SER A 28 11.00 5.59 19.91
N PHE A 29 9.91 6.02 19.28
CA PHE A 29 9.50 7.42 19.21
C PHE A 29 9.23 8.01 20.61
N ILE A 30 8.43 7.32 21.43
CA ILE A 30 8.10 7.77 22.79
C ILE A 30 9.38 7.89 23.63
N SER A 31 10.28 6.91 23.54
CA SER A 31 11.55 6.96 24.28
C SER A 31 12.45 8.11 23.82
N MET A 32 12.53 8.37 22.50
CA MET A 32 13.27 9.50 21.94
C MET A 32 12.68 10.84 22.40
N LEU A 33 11.36 10.99 22.33
CA LEU A 33 10.65 12.18 22.80
C LEU A 33 10.93 12.45 24.28
N CYS A 34 10.81 11.42 25.12
CA CYS A 34 11.15 11.48 26.54
C CYS A 34 12.63 11.86 26.76
N ALA A 35 13.55 11.28 25.98
CA ALA A 35 14.97 11.61 26.06
C ALA A 35 15.24 13.10 25.79
N VAL A 36 14.57 13.67 24.77
CA VAL A 36 14.67 15.09 24.41
C VAL A 36 14.04 15.97 25.49
N VAL A 37 12.81 15.68 25.92
CA VAL A 37 12.09 16.45 26.94
C VAL A 37 12.87 16.47 28.26
N ILE A 38 13.36 15.33 28.72
CA ILE A 38 14.17 15.24 29.95
C ILE A 38 15.44 16.08 29.83
N SER A 39 16.05 16.13 28.64
CA SER A 39 17.26 16.92 28.40
C SER A 39 17.01 18.43 28.47
N ILE A 40 15.78 18.88 28.18
CA ILE A 40 15.38 20.30 28.14
C ILE A 40 14.87 20.78 29.51
N VAL A 41 14.03 19.99 30.19
CA VAL A 41 13.33 20.41 31.41
C VAL A 41 14.25 20.38 32.64
N TRP A 42 15.01 19.30 32.87
CA TRP A 42 15.77 19.12 34.11
C TRP A 42 17.25 19.52 34.00
N LYS A 43 17.56 20.67 33.40
CA LYS A 43 18.96 21.14 33.15
C LYS A 43 19.87 21.13 34.38
N LYS A 44 19.33 21.38 35.58
CA LYS A 44 20.06 21.45 36.85
C LYS A 44 20.36 20.09 37.51
N ARG A 45 19.73 18.99 37.06
CA ARG A 45 19.87 17.66 37.70
C ARG A 45 20.95 16.81 37.02
N LYS A 46 21.93 16.30 37.78
CA LYS A 46 23.03 15.48 37.26
C LYS A 46 22.58 14.13 36.68
N TRP A 47 21.49 13.55 37.19
CA TRP A 47 20.95 12.27 36.71
C TRP A 47 20.42 12.34 35.27
N ARG A 48 20.07 13.54 34.78
CA ARG A 48 19.50 13.75 33.44
C ARG A 48 20.34 13.14 32.32
N TYR A 49 21.68 13.21 32.43
CA TYR A 49 22.57 12.71 31.39
C TYR A 49 22.56 11.19 31.31
N LYS A 50 22.44 10.51 32.46
CA LYS A 50 22.35 9.05 32.51
C LYS A 50 21.03 8.58 31.90
N VAL A 51 19.92 9.24 32.26
CA VAL A 51 18.59 8.91 31.75
C VAL A 51 18.46 9.23 30.26
N HIS A 52 18.86 10.43 29.83
CA HIS A 52 18.89 10.79 28.40
C HIS A 52 19.71 9.79 27.57
N ARG A 53 20.88 9.35 28.06
CA ARG A 53 21.70 8.35 27.37
C ARG A 53 21.01 6.98 27.28
N ARG A 54 20.37 6.52 28.36
CA ARG A 54 19.67 5.23 28.38
C ARG A 54 18.46 5.22 27.45
N LEU A 55 17.62 6.26 27.51
CA LEU A 55 16.46 6.40 26.64
C LEU A 55 16.88 6.56 25.17
N GLY A 56 17.87 7.40 24.88
CA GLY A 56 18.38 7.57 23.52
C GLY A 56 18.97 6.28 22.93
N LEU A 57 19.67 5.46 23.73
CA LEU A 57 20.18 4.17 23.28
C LEU A 57 19.04 3.17 23.02
N TYR A 58 18.05 3.09 23.93
CA TYR A 58 16.87 2.26 23.73
C TYR A 58 16.12 2.66 22.46
N ALA A 59 15.89 3.96 22.26
CA ALA A 59 15.23 4.47 21.06
C ALA A 59 15.98 4.08 19.78
N GLY A 60 17.32 4.21 19.80
CA GLY A 60 18.18 3.77 18.70
C GLY A 60 18.07 2.28 18.40
N ILE A 61 18.19 1.42 19.42
CA ILE A 61 18.12 -0.05 19.26
C ILE A 61 16.72 -0.45 18.77
N SER A 62 15.66 -0.02 19.46
CA SER A 62 14.28 -0.34 19.08
C SER A 62 13.95 0.13 17.67
N GLY A 63 14.38 1.35 17.30
CA GLY A 63 14.16 1.90 15.97
C GLY A 63 14.90 1.15 14.86
N VAL A 64 16.17 0.75 15.09
CA VAL A 64 16.93 -0.07 14.13
C VAL A 64 16.30 -1.46 13.99
N THR A 65 15.89 -2.10 15.09
CA THR A 65 15.16 -3.37 15.03
C THR A 65 13.88 -3.23 14.23
N ALA A 66 13.11 -2.16 14.46
CA ALA A 66 11.89 -1.89 13.71
C ALA A 66 12.16 -1.74 12.20
N LEU A 67 13.27 -1.11 11.81
CA LEU A 67 13.66 -0.97 10.40
C LEU A 67 14.05 -2.31 9.77
N ILE A 68 14.75 -3.17 10.51
CA ILE A 68 15.03 -4.54 10.05
C ILE A 68 13.73 -5.32 9.85
N THR A 69 12.80 -5.23 10.81
CA THR A 69 11.45 -5.81 10.69
C THR A 69 10.72 -5.25 9.47
N ALA A 70 10.85 -3.95 9.16
CA ALA A 70 10.24 -3.33 7.98
C ALA A 70 10.81 -3.90 6.67
N VAL A 71 12.14 -4.08 6.58
CA VAL A 71 12.78 -4.69 5.41
C VAL A 71 12.28 -6.12 5.21
N VAL A 72 12.20 -6.92 6.29
CA VAL A 72 11.67 -8.28 6.20
C VAL A 72 10.21 -8.27 5.75
N MET A 73 9.38 -7.40 6.33
CA MET A 73 7.97 -7.26 5.99
C MET A 73 7.75 -6.86 4.53
N VAL A 74 8.54 -5.92 4.00
CA VAL A 74 8.47 -5.54 2.58
C VAL A 74 8.95 -6.67 1.68
N GLN A 75 10.00 -7.39 2.07
CA GLN A 75 10.56 -8.48 1.28
C GLN A 75 9.59 -9.64 1.07
N ILE A 76 8.78 -9.96 2.09
CA ILE A 76 7.80 -11.06 1.99
C ILE A 76 6.49 -10.66 1.32
N ASN A 77 6.19 -9.36 1.23
CA ASN A 77 4.95 -8.86 0.66
C ASN A 77 5.11 -8.49 -0.82
N SER A 78 5.96 -7.51 -1.13
CA SER A 78 6.12 -6.99 -2.50
C SER A 78 7.54 -7.13 -3.05
N GLY A 79 8.55 -7.26 -2.20
CA GLY A 79 9.96 -7.25 -2.62
C GLY A 79 10.49 -5.87 -3.04
N TYR A 80 9.63 -4.87 -3.24
CA TYR A 80 10.02 -3.53 -3.68
C TYR A 80 10.29 -2.59 -2.51
N HIS A 81 11.57 -2.38 -2.22
CA HIS A 81 12.02 -1.48 -1.16
C HIS A 81 12.00 0.01 -1.59
N LEU A 82 11.77 0.91 -0.63
CA LEU A 82 11.89 2.38 -0.79
C LEU A 82 10.95 3.04 -1.82
N THR A 83 9.85 2.39 -2.17
CA THR A 83 8.86 2.93 -3.14
C THR A 83 7.99 4.04 -2.55
N SER A 84 7.75 4.02 -1.24
CA SER A 84 6.87 4.98 -0.57
C SER A 84 7.63 6.13 0.09
N ARG A 85 6.95 7.28 0.21
CA ARG A 85 7.47 8.44 0.97
C ARG A 85 7.74 8.10 2.44
N HIS A 86 6.95 7.18 3.02
CA HIS A 86 7.17 6.65 4.36
C HIS A 86 8.50 5.88 4.45
N ALA A 87 8.76 4.97 3.50
CA ALA A 87 9.99 4.17 3.48
C ALA A 87 11.25 5.05 3.29
N LEU A 88 11.18 6.05 2.42
CA LEU A 88 12.26 7.03 2.23
C LEU A 88 12.54 7.84 3.50
N GLY A 89 11.50 8.34 4.18
CA GLY A 89 11.63 9.06 5.45
C GLY A 89 12.19 8.18 6.57
N GLY A 90 11.77 6.91 6.62
CA GLY A 90 12.30 5.90 7.54
C GLY A 90 13.78 5.62 7.33
N ALA A 91 14.24 5.48 6.08
CA ALA A 91 15.65 5.27 5.76
C ALA A 91 16.53 6.45 6.19
N PHE A 92 16.09 7.69 5.97
CA PHE A 92 16.82 8.87 6.44
C PHE A 92 16.90 8.92 7.97
N THR A 93 15.79 8.58 8.63
CA THR A 93 15.72 8.46 10.09
C THR A 93 16.68 7.41 10.64
N ALA A 94 16.83 6.27 9.94
CA ALA A 94 17.78 5.21 10.29
C ALA A 94 19.21 5.73 10.40
N THR A 95 19.64 6.49 9.39
CA THR A 95 20.99 7.09 9.36
C THR A 95 21.19 8.01 10.56
N LEU A 96 20.19 8.82 10.91
CA LEU A 96 20.28 9.74 12.04
C LEU A 96 20.27 9.03 13.40
N LEU A 97 19.50 7.95 13.55
CA LEU A 97 19.44 7.12 14.76
C LEU A 97 20.78 6.46 15.08
N ILE A 98 21.59 6.14 14.06
CA ILE A 98 22.93 5.58 14.22
C ILE A 98 23.98 6.69 14.39
N ALA A 99 23.94 7.73 13.55
CA ALA A 99 24.94 8.80 13.57
C ALA A 99 24.89 9.63 14.85
N THR A 100 23.71 9.94 15.38
CA THR A 100 23.53 10.85 16.53
C THR A 100 24.18 10.33 17.82
N PRO A 101 24.05 9.04 18.20
CA PRO A 101 24.79 8.44 19.31
C PRO A 101 26.31 8.41 19.09
N LEU A 102 26.78 8.13 17.86
CA LEU A 102 28.21 8.10 17.55
C LEU A 102 28.84 9.49 17.73
N ILE A 103 28.16 10.54 17.25
CA ILE A 103 28.57 11.94 17.48
C ILE A 103 28.62 12.23 18.99
N ALA A 104 27.67 11.72 19.76
CA ALA A 104 27.63 11.94 21.22
C ALA A 104 28.85 11.34 21.94
N LEU A 105 29.29 10.14 21.55
CA LEU A 105 30.47 9.48 22.10
C LEU A 105 31.76 10.26 21.79
N GLY A 106 31.88 10.81 20.56
CA GLY A 106 33.03 11.60 20.11
C GLY A 106 33.20 12.96 20.81
N ILE A 107 32.19 13.46 21.54
CA ILE A 107 32.26 14.77 22.22
C ILE A 107 33.34 14.80 23.32
N LYS A 108 33.57 13.70 24.05
CA LYS A 108 34.49 13.69 25.20
C LYS A 108 35.94 13.89 24.75
N THR A 109 36.30 13.32 23.61
CA THR A 109 37.66 13.24 23.07
C THR A 109 37.98 14.36 22.07
N SER A 110 36.97 14.97 21.44
CA SER A 110 37.19 15.98 20.41
C SER A 110 37.65 17.35 20.94
N LYS A 111 38.52 18.04 20.18
CA LYS A 111 38.89 19.45 20.39
C LYS A 111 37.73 20.42 20.02
N LYS A 112 36.81 20.01 19.14
CA LYS A 112 35.68 20.83 18.64
C LYS A 112 34.38 20.62 19.45
N LYS A 113 34.46 20.50 20.77
CA LYS A 113 33.32 20.10 21.65
C LYS A 113 32.06 20.94 21.46
N LYS A 114 32.19 22.26 21.26
CA LYS A 114 31.05 23.18 21.06
C LYS A 114 30.29 22.87 19.77
N LEU A 115 31.00 22.56 18.68
CA LEU A 115 30.43 22.19 17.40
C LEU A 115 29.73 20.83 17.50
N LEU A 116 30.39 19.78 18.00
CA LEU A 116 29.76 18.46 18.11
C LEU A 116 28.51 18.47 19.00
N LYS A 117 28.50 19.25 20.09
CA LYS A 117 27.30 19.44 20.91
C LYS A 117 26.15 20.12 20.15
N ARG A 118 26.46 21.03 19.22
CA ARG A 118 25.44 21.67 18.37
C ARG A 118 24.92 20.67 17.35
N VAL A 119 25.80 19.96 16.66
CA VAL A 119 25.43 18.92 15.68
C VAL A 119 24.57 17.84 16.33
N HIS A 120 25.00 17.27 17.46
CA HIS A 120 24.22 16.25 18.19
C HIS A 120 22.81 16.72 18.58
N LYS A 121 22.66 17.98 19.00
CA LYS A 121 21.35 18.53 19.36
C LYS A 121 20.46 18.70 18.12
N VAL A 122 21.00 19.30 17.06
CA VAL A 122 20.27 19.51 15.80
C VAL A 122 19.89 18.18 15.17
N SER A 123 20.80 17.21 15.13
CA SER A 123 20.52 15.88 14.60
C SER A 123 19.45 15.15 15.41
N GLY A 124 19.45 15.30 16.76
CA GLY A 124 18.39 14.78 17.61
C GLY A 124 17.02 15.39 17.31
N TYR A 125 16.93 16.71 17.12
CA TYR A 125 15.67 17.36 16.74
C TYR A 125 15.19 16.98 15.34
N LEU A 126 16.11 16.88 14.37
CA LEU A 126 15.79 16.40 13.03
C LEU A 126 15.28 14.95 13.08
N THR A 127 15.90 14.08 13.87
CA THR A 127 15.45 12.69 14.04
C THR A 127 14.01 12.67 14.53
N LEU A 128 13.68 13.44 15.58
CA LEU A 128 12.32 13.50 16.11
C LEU A 128 11.32 14.01 15.07
N LEU A 129 11.67 15.06 14.32
CA LEU A 129 10.84 15.61 13.25
C LEU A 129 10.56 14.56 12.16
N PHE A 130 11.60 13.90 11.63
CA PHE A 130 11.46 12.89 10.58
C PHE A 130 10.72 11.65 11.07
N MET A 131 10.90 11.23 12.33
CA MET A 131 10.08 10.18 12.93
C MET A 131 8.60 10.58 12.97
N THR A 132 8.27 11.79 13.40
CA THR A 132 6.87 12.26 13.42
C THR A 132 6.24 12.26 12.03
N VAL A 133 6.95 12.82 11.04
CA VAL A 133 6.47 12.86 9.65
C VAL A 133 6.33 11.44 9.09
N SER A 134 7.29 10.57 9.37
CA SER A 134 7.26 9.19 8.86
C SER A 134 6.13 8.40 9.51
N ILE A 135 5.94 8.48 10.84
CA ILE A 135 4.81 7.83 11.54
C ILE A 135 3.48 8.34 10.99
N PHE A 136 3.34 9.64 10.77
CA PHE A 136 2.15 10.21 10.15
C PHE A 136 1.86 9.62 8.77
N PHE A 137 2.86 9.57 7.88
CA PHE A 137 2.70 8.90 6.57
C PHE A 137 2.49 7.40 6.69
N GLY A 138 3.01 6.74 7.72
CA GLY A 138 2.76 5.33 8.00
C GLY A 138 1.31 5.08 8.40
N LEU A 139 0.74 5.92 9.27
CA LEU A 139 -0.67 5.85 9.67
C LEU A 139 -1.61 6.19 8.50
N LEU A 140 -1.23 7.14 7.64
CA LEU A 140 -1.93 7.41 6.37
C LEU A 140 -1.86 6.19 5.43
N PHE A 141 -0.69 5.58 5.28
CA PHE A 141 -0.48 4.43 4.42
C PHE A 141 -1.27 3.20 4.87
N VAL A 142 -1.44 3.02 6.17
CA VAL A 142 -2.27 1.96 6.76
C VAL A 142 -3.75 2.38 6.81
N GLY A 143 -4.15 3.58 6.39
CA GLY A 143 -5.55 3.99 6.34
C GLY A 143 -6.21 4.34 7.67
N LEU A 144 -5.45 4.39 8.76
CA LEU A 144 -5.96 4.81 10.08
C LEU A 144 -6.31 6.31 10.11
N ILE A 145 -5.76 7.08 9.17
CA ILE A 145 -6.07 8.49 8.97
C ILE A 145 -6.55 8.62 7.52
N ASN A 146 -7.84 8.92 7.33
CA ASN A 146 -8.41 9.06 6.00
C ASN A 146 -8.52 10.56 5.65
N ILE A 147 -7.84 11.01 4.59
CA ILE A 147 -7.99 12.38 4.09
C ILE A 147 -9.16 12.37 3.10
N PRO A 148 -10.20 13.19 3.31
CA PRO A 148 -11.32 13.26 2.38
C PRO A 148 -10.81 13.66 0.99
N GLU A 149 -11.01 12.77 0.02
CA GLU A 149 -10.58 12.97 -1.36
C GLU A 149 -11.39 14.13 -1.95
N LYS A 150 -10.69 15.14 -2.48
CA LYS A 150 -11.34 16.29 -3.11
C LYS A 150 -11.96 15.79 -4.42
N LYS A 151 -13.29 15.55 -4.43
CA LYS A 151 -14.07 15.27 -5.64
C LYS A 151 -13.70 16.30 -6.72
N LYS A 152 -13.09 15.83 -7.81
CA LYS A 152 -12.94 16.63 -9.02
C LYS A 152 -14.28 16.56 -9.74
N SER A 153 -15.05 17.64 -9.67
CA SER A 153 -16.36 17.79 -10.31
C SER A 153 -16.22 17.71 -11.83
N SER A 154 -16.80 16.65 -12.38
CA SER A 154 -17.58 16.56 -13.62
C SER A 154 -17.42 17.68 -14.66
N ASP A 155 -16.92 17.31 -15.85
CA ASP A 155 -17.42 17.84 -17.10
C ASP A 155 -18.22 16.73 -17.78
N ILE A 156 -19.54 16.87 -17.76
CA ILE A 156 -20.49 16.01 -18.48
C ILE A 156 -20.46 16.49 -19.93
N ALA A 157 -19.94 15.66 -20.83
CA ALA A 157 -20.15 15.80 -22.26
C ALA A 157 -21.20 14.78 -22.70
N GLU A 158 -22.23 15.27 -23.40
CA GLU A 158 -23.41 14.54 -23.87
C GLU A 158 -23.06 13.35 -24.78
N PRO A 159 -23.91 12.30 -24.80
CA PRO A 159 -23.72 11.17 -25.71
C PRO A 159 -24.20 11.54 -27.12
N LYS A 160 -23.32 11.38 -28.12
CA LYS A 160 -23.73 11.26 -29.52
C LYS A 160 -24.09 9.81 -29.81
N MET A 161 -25.39 9.60 -30.00
CA MET A 161 -26.00 8.33 -30.39
C MET A 161 -25.69 8.02 -31.86
N SER A 162 -25.04 6.89 -32.12
CA SER A 162 -24.98 6.24 -33.43
C SER A 162 -25.40 4.79 -33.28
N SER A 163 -26.26 4.37 -34.19
CA SER A 163 -27.25 3.31 -34.08
C SER A 163 -26.76 1.87 -34.39
N LEU A 164 -27.54 0.90 -33.87
CA LEU A 164 -27.79 -0.50 -34.30
C LEU A 164 -26.89 -1.62 -33.75
N THR A 165 -27.24 -2.16 -32.58
CA THR A 165 -27.88 -3.49 -32.34
C THR A 165 -28.08 -3.67 -30.83
N GLU A 166 -29.31 -3.97 -30.37
CA GLU A 166 -29.64 -4.13 -28.95
C GLU A 166 -28.98 -5.38 -28.35
N GLN A 167 -27.84 -5.19 -27.70
CA GLN A 167 -27.40 -5.98 -26.54
C GLN A 167 -27.29 -4.98 -25.39
N THR A 168 -27.94 -5.27 -24.25
CA THR A 168 -27.93 -4.39 -23.07
C THR A 168 -26.58 -4.47 -22.37
N VAL A 169 -25.57 -3.88 -22.99
CA VAL A 169 -24.22 -3.80 -22.47
C VAL A 169 -24.16 -2.67 -21.45
N ASN A 170 -23.83 -2.98 -20.20
CA ASN A 170 -23.67 -1.98 -19.15
C ASN A 170 -22.27 -1.36 -19.24
N THR A 171 -22.15 -0.05 -19.01
CA THR A 171 -20.85 0.63 -19.05
C THR A 171 -20.74 1.76 -18.03
N VAL A 172 -19.56 1.94 -17.45
CA VAL A 172 -19.23 3.04 -16.56
C VAL A 172 -17.80 3.49 -16.79
N THR A 173 -17.50 4.78 -16.59
CA THR A 173 -16.13 5.30 -16.65
C THR A 173 -15.77 6.00 -15.35
N VAL A 174 -14.71 5.52 -14.68
CA VAL A 174 -14.24 6.01 -13.39
C VAL A 174 -12.73 6.22 -13.45
N SER A 175 -12.28 7.44 -13.14
CA SER A 175 -10.85 7.78 -13.11
C SER A 175 -10.08 7.44 -14.40
N GLY A 176 -10.74 7.51 -15.55
CA GLY A 176 -10.16 7.20 -16.86
C GLY A 176 -10.13 5.71 -17.23
N ILE A 177 -10.76 4.86 -16.43
CA ILE A 177 -10.97 3.43 -16.71
C ILE A 177 -12.42 3.25 -17.13
N THR A 178 -12.64 2.73 -18.32
CA THR A 178 -13.95 2.32 -18.82
C THR A 178 -14.15 0.84 -18.52
N PHE A 179 -15.20 0.53 -17.77
CA PHE A 179 -15.62 -0.81 -17.44
C PHE A 179 -16.95 -1.11 -18.11
N THR A 180 -16.96 -2.17 -18.90
CA THR A 180 -18.10 -2.62 -19.67
C THR A 180 -18.37 -4.07 -19.32
N TRP A 181 -19.61 -4.41 -18.99
CA TRP A 181 -19.95 -5.78 -18.60
C TRP A 181 -21.33 -6.22 -19.10
N GLU A 182 -21.47 -7.53 -19.23
CA GLU A 182 -22.72 -8.22 -19.52
C GLU A 182 -22.81 -9.48 -18.66
N ILE A 183 -24.02 -9.80 -18.18
CA ILE A 183 -24.30 -11.04 -17.47
C ILE A 183 -24.86 -12.07 -18.44
N ILE A 184 -24.09 -13.12 -18.72
CA ILE A 184 -24.44 -14.19 -19.66
C ILE A 184 -24.51 -15.51 -18.89
N GLY A 185 -25.71 -16.03 -18.67
CA GLY A 185 -25.89 -17.20 -17.81
C GLY A 185 -25.31 -16.92 -16.42
N ASP A 186 -24.51 -17.84 -15.88
CA ASP A 186 -23.92 -17.70 -14.53
C ASP A 186 -22.55 -16.99 -14.54
N TYR A 187 -22.27 -16.22 -15.58
CA TYR A 187 -21.00 -15.50 -15.74
C TYR A 187 -21.19 -14.02 -16.00
N MET A 188 -20.22 -13.23 -15.54
CA MET A 188 -19.99 -11.86 -15.96
C MET A 188 -18.88 -11.85 -17.01
N GLU A 189 -19.17 -11.40 -18.22
CA GLU A 189 -18.16 -11.05 -19.21
C GLU A 189 -17.88 -9.56 -19.14
N ALA A 190 -16.61 -9.20 -18.98
CA ALA A 190 -16.18 -7.86 -18.66
C ALA A 190 -15.04 -7.41 -19.58
N THR A 191 -15.02 -6.11 -19.87
CA THR A 191 -13.93 -5.41 -20.55
C THR A 191 -13.51 -4.22 -19.71
N LEU A 192 -12.20 -4.10 -19.47
CA LEU A 192 -11.58 -2.89 -18.91
C LEU A 192 -10.72 -2.23 -19.97
N GLU A 193 -10.81 -0.92 -20.07
CA GLU A 193 -10.02 -0.10 -20.99
C GLU A 193 -9.53 1.17 -20.30
N ALA A 194 -8.26 1.52 -20.43
CA ALA A 194 -7.72 2.79 -19.93
C ALA A 194 -6.51 3.29 -20.74
N GLU A 195 -6.27 4.60 -20.70
CA GLU A 195 -5.07 5.22 -21.30
C GLU A 195 -3.82 4.98 -20.43
N THR A 196 -3.28 3.78 -20.53
CA THR A 196 -2.02 3.37 -19.90
C THR A 196 -1.25 2.37 -20.77
N GLU A 197 0.01 2.13 -20.39
CA GLU A 197 0.95 1.13 -20.95
C GLU A 197 1.30 0.13 -19.82
N GLY A 198 0.29 -0.35 -19.10
CA GLY A 198 0.49 -1.08 -17.87
C GLY A 198 -0.81 -1.66 -17.34
N TRP A 199 -0.79 -2.12 -16.09
CA TRP A 199 -1.94 -2.81 -15.53
C TRP A 199 -3.18 -1.93 -15.33
N ILE A 200 -4.35 -2.55 -15.46
CA ILE A 200 -5.69 -2.03 -15.14
C ILE A 200 -6.42 -3.04 -14.27
N ALA A 201 -7.23 -2.56 -13.33
CA ALA A 201 -7.89 -3.43 -12.36
C ALA A 201 -9.26 -2.93 -11.91
N ILE A 202 -10.09 -3.89 -11.48
CA ILE A 202 -11.26 -3.66 -10.64
C ILE A 202 -11.15 -4.44 -9.33
N GLY A 203 -11.79 -3.93 -8.28
CA GLY A 203 -11.96 -4.62 -7.00
C GLY A 203 -13.41 -4.64 -6.56
N LEU A 204 -13.99 -5.81 -6.43
CA LEU A 204 -15.40 -6.03 -6.11
C LEU A 204 -15.61 -6.06 -4.60
N ASN A 205 -16.67 -5.39 -4.16
CA ASN A 205 -17.23 -5.44 -2.81
C ASN A 205 -16.21 -5.30 -1.65
N PRO A 206 -15.36 -4.25 -1.62
CA PRO A 206 -14.41 -4.04 -0.53
C PRO A 206 -15.11 -3.81 0.82
N GLU A 207 -14.56 -4.39 1.88
CA GLU A 207 -14.97 -4.10 3.26
C GLU A 207 -14.48 -2.71 3.69
N GLN A 208 -13.17 -2.48 3.55
CA GLN A 208 -12.53 -1.22 3.94
C GLN A 208 -11.29 -0.91 3.10
N MET A 209 -11.32 0.21 2.37
CA MET A 209 -10.27 0.54 1.39
C MET A 209 -10.07 -0.62 0.42
N MET A 210 -8.89 -1.25 0.36
CA MET A 210 -8.66 -2.46 -0.44
C MET A 210 -9.03 -3.74 0.30
N GLN A 211 -9.13 -3.69 1.63
CA GLN A 211 -9.33 -4.89 2.44
C GLN A 211 -10.65 -5.56 2.09
N GLY A 212 -10.57 -6.87 1.88
CA GLY A 212 -11.69 -7.72 1.57
C GLY A 212 -12.25 -7.54 0.16
N ALA A 213 -11.58 -6.80 -0.74
CA ALA A 213 -12.03 -6.73 -2.13
C ALA A 213 -11.55 -7.96 -2.92
N ASP A 214 -12.37 -8.42 -3.85
CA ASP A 214 -12.05 -9.43 -4.87
C ASP A 214 -11.53 -8.67 -6.12
N PHE A 215 -10.22 -8.74 -6.38
CA PHE A 215 -9.54 -7.97 -7.41
C PHE A 215 -9.25 -8.80 -8.64
N ILE A 216 -9.63 -8.23 -9.79
CA ILE A 216 -9.16 -8.69 -11.10
C ILE A 216 -8.17 -7.65 -11.61
N ILE A 217 -6.90 -8.03 -11.71
CA ILE A 217 -5.81 -7.17 -12.19
C ILE A 217 -5.26 -7.74 -13.49
N GLY A 218 -5.11 -6.93 -14.53
CA GLY A 218 -4.49 -7.41 -15.76
C GLY A 218 -3.72 -6.36 -16.55
N TYR A 219 -2.79 -6.83 -17.37
CA TYR A 219 -1.96 -6.05 -18.28
C TYR A 219 -1.69 -6.84 -19.56
N VAL A 220 -1.11 -6.19 -20.55
CA VAL A 220 -0.69 -6.83 -21.80
C VAL A 220 0.80 -6.58 -21.98
N LYS A 221 1.56 -7.64 -22.23
CA LYS A 221 3.01 -7.55 -22.42
C LYS A 221 3.43 -8.49 -23.53
N ASP A 222 4.24 -8.00 -24.46
CA ASP A 222 4.74 -8.78 -25.60
C ASP A 222 3.60 -9.47 -26.40
N ASP A 223 2.49 -8.75 -26.61
CA ASP A 223 1.23 -9.22 -27.24
C ASP A 223 0.51 -10.36 -26.49
N GLU A 224 0.92 -10.69 -25.26
CA GLU A 224 0.29 -11.67 -24.38
C GLU A 224 -0.48 -10.97 -23.25
N VAL A 225 -1.66 -11.50 -22.92
CA VAL A 225 -2.55 -10.95 -21.89
C VAL A 225 -2.32 -11.70 -20.58
N PHE A 226 -2.08 -10.94 -19.52
CA PHE A 226 -1.90 -11.46 -18.18
C PHE A 226 -3.01 -10.91 -17.29
N ILE A 227 -3.75 -11.79 -16.64
CA ILE A 227 -4.76 -11.45 -15.63
C ILE A 227 -4.47 -12.31 -14.40
N GLN A 228 -4.70 -11.74 -13.22
CA GLN A 228 -4.55 -12.42 -11.95
C GLN A 228 -5.75 -12.10 -11.05
N ASP A 229 -6.26 -13.13 -10.39
CA ASP A 229 -7.21 -13.02 -9.29
C ASP A 229 -6.50 -12.79 -7.95
N ASP A 230 -6.89 -11.72 -7.27
CA ASP A 230 -6.21 -11.21 -6.08
C ASP A 230 -7.21 -10.77 -5.02
N TYR A 231 -6.91 -11.09 -3.77
CA TYR A 231 -7.70 -10.63 -2.64
C TYR A 231 -7.08 -9.42 -1.97
N GLY A 232 -7.94 -8.52 -1.51
CA GLY A 232 -7.67 -7.44 -0.58
C GLY A 232 -7.19 -7.91 0.79
N SER A 233 -5.94 -8.37 0.86
CA SER A 233 -5.32 -8.91 2.07
C SER A 233 -5.23 -7.90 3.22
N TRP A 234 -5.22 -6.60 2.91
CA TRP A 234 -5.23 -5.54 3.90
C TRP A 234 -5.75 -4.22 3.31
N LEU A 235 -5.81 -3.20 4.16
CA LEU A 235 -6.29 -1.87 3.85
C LEU A 235 -5.67 -1.26 2.57
N THR A 236 -4.40 -1.55 2.28
CA THR A 236 -3.67 -1.04 1.11
C THR A 236 -2.80 -2.07 0.41
N SER A 237 -3.07 -3.36 0.66
CA SER A 237 -2.35 -4.46 -0.01
C SER A 237 -3.33 -5.51 -0.47
N HIS A 238 -2.90 -6.22 -1.50
CA HIS A 238 -3.58 -7.37 -2.05
C HIS A 238 -2.55 -8.49 -2.26
N VAL A 239 -3.04 -9.71 -2.43
CA VAL A 239 -2.23 -10.89 -2.69
C VAL A 239 -3.05 -11.88 -3.51
N SER A 240 -2.43 -12.56 -4.47
CA SER A 240 -3.12 -13.53 -5.33
C SER A 240 -3.82 -14.65 -4.57
N ASP A 241 -4.98 -15.06 -5.03
CA ASP A 241 -5.85 -16.03 -4.35
C ASP A 241 -5.22 -17.42 -4.28
N ASP A 242 -4.60 -17.84 -5.37
CA ASP A 242 -3.73 -19.03 -5.47
C ASP A 242 -2.70 -19.10 -4.34
N SER A 243 -2.15 -17.96 -3.94
CA SER A 243 -1.17 -17.92 -2.85
C SER A 243 -1.82 -18.18 -1.50
N MET A 244 -3.04 -17.75 -1.27
CA MET A 244 -3.71 -17.93 0.02
C MET A 244 -4.39 -19.29 0.16
N GLY A 245 -4.40 -20.08 -0.92
CA GLY A 245 -5.06 -21.39 -0.99
C GLY A 245 -6.47 -21.32 -1.60
N GLY A 246 -6.81 -20.19 -2.21
CA GLY A 246 -7.93 -20.06 -3.14
C GLY A 246 -7.56 -20.54 -4.55
N SER A 247 -8.27 -20.02 -5.53
CA SER A 247 -8.14 -20.35 -6.94
C SER A 247 -8.18 -19.10 -7.81
N ASP A 248 -7.23 -18.99 -8.73
CA ASP A 248 -7.35 -18.07 -9.88
C ASP A 248 -8.41 -18.63 -10.85
N ASP A 249 -9.63 -18.08 -10.79
CA ASP A 249 -10.80 -18.57 -11.53
C ASP A 249 -11.27 -17.64 -12.66
N ILE A 250 -10.40 -16.70 -13.06
CA ILE A 250 -10.67 -15.74 -14.13
C ILE A 250 -10.31 -16.32 -15.50
N GLU A 251 -11.31 -16.43 -16.39
CA GLU A 251 -11.09 -16.84 -17.77
C GLU A 251 -10.69 -15.64 -18.64
N ILE A 252 -9.51 -15.70 -19.27
CA ILE A 252 -9.02 -14.65 -20.16
C ILE A 252 -9.71 -14.78 -21.53
N LEU A 253 -10.52 -13.79 -21.89
CA LEU A 253 -11.18 -13.71 -23.21
C LEU A 253 -10.31 -12.98 -24.25
N GLY A 254 -9.33 -12.20 -23.79
CA GLY A 254 -8.33 -11.55 -24.63
C GLY A 254 -7.99 -10.14 -24.15
N GLY A 255 -7.26 -9.40 -24.97
CA GLY A 255 -6.76 -8.09 -24.60
C GLY A 255 -5.76 -7.58 -25.62
N GLU A 256 -5.49 -6.29 -25.59
CA GLU A 256 -4.47 -5.68 -26.43
C GLU A 256 -3.93 -4.40 -25.78
N GLU A 257 -2.70 -4.06 -26.11
CA GLU A 257 -2.14 -2.75 -25.83
C GLU A 257 -1.77 -2.05 -27.13
N LYS A 258 -2.45 -0.96 -27.45
CA LYS A 258 -2.22 -0.18 -28.67
C LYS A 258 -2.37 1.30 -28.40
N LYS A 259 -1.45 2.11 -28.94
CA LYS A 259 -1.50 3.58 -28.85
C LYS A 259 -1.61 4.10 -27.40
N LYS A 260 -0.87 3.49 -26.45
CA LYS A 260 -0.88 3.83 -25.01
C LYS A 260 -2.23 3.61 -24.33
N ARG A 261 -2.90 2.55 -24.75
CA ARG A 261 -4.16 2.12 -24.20
C ARG A 261 -4.12 0.62 -24.04
N THR A 262 -4.37 0.18 -22.82
CA THR A 262 -4.48 -1.22 -22.46
C THR A 262 -5.97 -1.57 -22.38
N THR A 263 -6.35 -2.67 -23.02
CA THR A 263 -7.68 -3.26 -22.96
C THR A 263 -7.55 -4.71 -22.53
N ILE A 264 -8.26 -5.14 -21.49
CA ILE A 264 -8.34 -6.55 -21.09
C ILE A 264 -9.80 -7.00 -21.06
N ARG A 265 -10.03 -8.26 -21.43
CA ARG A 265 -11.34 -8.91 -21.51
C ARG A 265 -11.28 -10.22 -20.76
N PHE A 266 -12.24 -10.43 -19.86
CA PHE A 266 -12.27 -11.59 -19.00
C PHE A 266 -13.69 -12.03 -18.69
N ARG A 267 -13.82 -13.26 -18.19
CA ARG A 267 -15.05 -13.83 -17.67
C ARG A 267 -14.82 -14.29 -16.23
N LYS A 268 -15.72 -13.91 -15.33
CA LYS A 268 -15.77 -14.39 -13.93
C LYS A 268 -17.12 -15.05 -13.66
N ALA A 269 -17.14 -16.12 -12.87
CA ALA A 269 -18.40 -16.71 -12.42
C ALA A 269 -19.14 -15.76 -11.45
N LEU A 270 -20.46 -15.73 -11.49
CA LEU A 270 -21.25 -14.94 -10.53
C LEU A 270 -21.19 -15.51 -9.11
N THR A 271 -20.89 -16.80 -8.98
CA THR A 271 -20.79 -17.49 -7.71
C THR A 271 -19.50 -18.27 -7.63
N SER A 272 -18.78 -18.13 -6.52
CA SER A 272 -17.57 -18.89 -6.22
C SER A 272 -17.71 -19.61 -4.88
N ALA A 273 -16.98 -20.71 -4.74
CA ALA A 273 -16.81 -21.41 -3.47
C ALA A 273 -15.49 -21.02 -2.77
N ASP A 274 -14.69 -20.17 -3.40
CA ASP A 274 -13.50 -19.57 -2.82
C ASP A 274 -13.89 -18.61 -1.68
N GLU A 275 -13.12 -18.63 -0.59
CA GLU A 275 -13.34 -17.73 0.55
C GLU A 275 -12.83 -16.30 0.29
N PHE A 276 -12.07 -16.11 -0.79
CA PHE A 276 -11.50 -14.83 -1.20
C PHE A 276 -12.35 -14.10 -2.27
N ASP A 277 -13.33 -14.77 -2.84
CA ASP A 277 -14.22 -14.22 -3.87
C ASP A 277 -15.52 -13.64 -3.29
N HIS A 278 -16.10 -12.67 -4.01
CA HIS A 278 -17.45 -12.19 -3.73
C HIS A 278 -18.46 -12.68 -4.74
N ASN A 279 -19.56 -13.25 -4.25
CA ASN A 279 -20.70 -13.59 -5.10
C ASN A 279 -21.37 -12.31 -5.63
N ILE A 280 -21.63 -12.27 -6.93
CA ILE A 280 -22.36 -11.20 -7.61
C ILE A 280 -23.82 -11.64 -7.76
N VAL A 281 -24.70 -11.03 -6.96
CA VAL A 281 -26.14 -11.30 -7.02
C VAL A 281 -26.81 -10.25 -7.91
N ARG A 282 -27.58 -10.71 -8.90
CA ARG A 282 -28.33 -9.83 -9.80
C ARG A 282 -29.31 -8.93 -9.03
N GLY A 283 -29.30 -7.65 -9.34
CA GLY A 283 -30.06 -6.59 -8.70
C GLY A 283 -29.44 -6.03 -7.43
N GLU A 284 -28.35 -6.61 -6.92
CA GLU A 284 -27.64 -6.08 -5.75
C GLU A 284 -26.67 -4.98 -6.15
N THR A 285 -26.54 -3.99 -5.28
CA THR A 285 -25.61 -2.88 -5.45
C THR A 285 -24.39 -3.11 -4.58
N ILE A 286 -23.23 -3.24 -5.21
CA ILE A 286 -21.95 -3.41 -4.54
C ILE A 286 -21.00 -2.25 -4.85
N SER A 287 -20.10 -1.96 -3.93
CA SER A 287 -19.00 -1.04 -4.18
C SER A 287 -17.98 -1.67 -5.12
N VAL A 288 -17.50 -0.92 -6.11
CA VAL A 288 -16.45 -1.35 -7.04
C VAL A 288 -15.32 -0.32 -7.05
N LEU A 289 -14.10 -0.83 -6.83
CA LEU A 289 -12.85 -0.09 -6.92
C LEU A 289 -12.30 -0.17 -8.34
N PHE A 290 -11.61 0.89 -8.76
CA PHE A 290 -10.93 0.97 -10.04
C PHE A 290 -9.51 1.46 -9.82
N ALA A 291 -8.53 0.87 -10.50
CA ALA A 291 -7.16 1.35 -10.46
C ALA A 291 -6.40 1.06 -11.76
N LEU A 292 -5.39 1.87 -12.04
CA LEU A 292 -4.46 1.66 -13.16
C LEU A 292 -3.03 1.97 -12.75
N GLY A 293 -2.09 1.15 -13.22
CA GLY A 293 -0.65 1.30 -13.10
C GLY A 293 -0.01 1.86 -14.35
N THR A 294 1.33 1.88 -14.38
CA THR A 294 2.15 2.30 -15.54
C THR A 294 3.22 1.27 -15.88
N LYS A 295 3.08 0.06 -15.35
CA LYS A 295 4.02 -1.04 -15.50
C LYS A 295 3.24 -2.33 -15.72
N ASP A 296 3.89 -3.25 -16.42
CA ASP A 296 3.39 -4.61 -16.68
C ASP A 296 3.79 -5.54 -15.53
N ASP A 297 3.15 -5.32 -14.39
CA ASP A 297 3.28 -6.16 -13.20
C ASP A 297 1.97 -6.07 -12.38
N PHE A 298 1.80 -6.96 -11.41
CA PHE A 298 0.62 -6.97 -10.56
C PHE A 298 0.77 -6.13 -9.29
N THR A 299 1.97 -5.65 -8.97
CA THR A 299 2.31 -5.16 -7.61
C THR A 299 2.76 -3.70 -7.56
N SER A 300 2.99 -3.06 -8.71
CA SER A 300 3.38 -1.66 -8.74
C SER A 300 2.24 -0.75 -8.32
N MET A 301 2.61 0.39 -7.71
CA MET A 301 1.64 1.33 -7.19
C MET A 301 0.80 1.96 -8.31
N HIS A 302 -0.52 2.02 -8.13
CA HIS A 302 -1.44 2.67 -9.06
C HIS A 302 -1.11 4.17 -9.25
N LYS A 303 -1.26 4.66 -10.48
CA LYS A 303 -1.18 6.09 -10.83
C LYS A 303 -2.55 6.78 -10.70
N GLY A 304 -3.63 6.04 -10.96
CA GLY A 304 -5.00 6.52 -10.85
C GLY A 304 -5.87 5.49 -10.15
N ARG A 305 -6.87 5.95 -9.39
CA ARG A 305 -7.85 5.10 -8.71
C ARG A 305 -9.21 5.78 -8.61
N GLY A 306 -10.27 5.01 -8.42
CA GLY A 306 -11.61 5.52 -8.14
C GLY A 306 -12.52 4.48 -7.51
N LYS A 307 -13.71 4.90 -7.09
CA LYS A 307 -14.72 4.06 -6.48
C LYS A 307 -16.11 4.52 -6.91
N ILE A 308 -16.99 3.57 -7.24
CA ILE A 308 -18.42 3.82 -7.47
C ILE A 308 -19.22 2.60 -7.00
N ASP A 309 -20.51 2.79 -6.73
CA ASP A 309 -21.43 1.68 -6.46
C ASP A 309 -22.13 1.27 -7.75
N ILE A 310 -22.17 -0.03 -8.04
CA ILE A 310 -22.71 -0.62 -9.27
C ILE A 310 -23.78 -1.64 -8.91
N THR A 311 -24.90 -1.59 -9.61
CA THR A 311 -25.94 -2.63 -9.58
C THR A 311 -25.70 -3.60 -10.73
N PHE A 312 -25.50 -4.89 -10.42
CA PHE A 312 -25.24 -5.95 -11.41
C PHE A 312 -26.51 -6.68 -11.86
#